data_AF-A0A5N6KCR7-F1
#
_entry.id   AF-A0A5N6KCR7-F1
#
_cell.length_a   1.000
_cell.length_b   1.000
_cell.length_c   1.000
_cell.angle_alpha   90.00
_cell.angle_beta   90.00
_cell.angle_gamma   90.00
#
_symmetry.space_group_name_H-M   'P 1'
#
loop_
_entity.id
_entity.type
_entity.pdbx_description
1 polymer ?
#
loop_
_entity_poly.entity_id
_entity_poly.type
_entity_poly.pdbx_seq_one_letter_code
_entity_poly.pdbx_strand_id
1 'polypeptide(L)'
;MAAIGTQYHSNPEERKHGVEFHTYCTKSISLALDRTLQTMQAISLTEIFTRFRGKKTTVRISRQFEDLYDRLLNPSYPNSETETTPINTSTPKDLTNHFNTRTRSEDIQSNWLLWVETESRQRLSCLCFIFDIQQSMYHQQKRTKPYVDPTILYTPCSEVVWELTNAADWATNETGNSTGKTINVVQHQSTQEDQLELSHFAQSVMICFLTSQLPLPAGPDCYYSSEFQIHNPHPTILELVTLFPASSMVNTYLALYHTPLRDLLAVSGDTWVFSQKISHQSHFHEAQSRLKAWSSSPAAATATHHACRILRSEFSAPCSPFSVHNKNLPSLDLANYWSLNVAALICWAFGHRVGGSNGTSLQNTLDIYADLDFETSPEASENMRTEALTYLDSMLELDVKDLLTSKATMRGETHCIIDAVRTKLEIDSLGSHCMALVDSIGVLRRIREGGRGKWF
;
A
#
# COMPACT_ATOMS: atom_id res chain seq x y z
N MET A 1 7.27 15.81 4.91
CA MET A 1 6.25 15.53 5.94
C MET A 1 4.99 16.36 5.75
N ALA A 2 5.03 17.70 5.82
CA ALA A 2 3.84 18.55 5.64
C ALA A 2 3.05 18.24 4.36
N ALA A 3 3.72 18.06 3.22
CA ALA A 3 3.09 17.64 1.96
C ALA A 3 2.21 16.38 2.08
N ILE A 4 2.68 15.36 2.82
CA ILE A 4 1.94 14.13 3.09
C ILE A 4 0.84 14.39 4.13
N GLY A 5 1.15 15.13 5.19
CA GLY A 5 0.22 15.45 6.27
C GLY A 5 -1.05 16.15 5.79
N THR A 6 -0.95 17.05 4.80
CA THR A 6 -2.14 17.71 4.25
C THR A 6 -3.15 16.75 3.65
N GLN A 7 -2.72 15.57 3.17
CA GLN A 7 -3.60 14.57 2.55
C GLN A 7 -4.59 13.96 3.55
N TYR A 8 -4.34 14.09 4.85
CA TYR A 8 -5.21 13.60 5.91
C TYR A 8 -6.05 14.71 6.55
N HIS A 9 -5.93 15.94 6.06
CA HIS A 9 -6.75 17.05 6.52
C HIS A 9 -8.18 16.93 5.96
N SER A 10 -9.18 17.35 6.71
CA SER A 10 -10.59 17.31 6.25
C SER A 10 -10.89 18.38 5.19
N ASN A 11 -10.29 19.56 5.33
CA ASN A 11 -10.49 20.69 4.43
C ASN A 11 -9.82 20.49 3.04
N PRO A 12 -10.57 20.58 1.91
CA PRO A 12 -10.03 20.54 0.54
C PRO A 12 -8.90 21.53 0.30
N GLU A 13 -9.01 22.76 0.81
CA GLU A 13 -8.02 23.81 0.55
C GLU A 13 -6.67 23.47 1.18
N GLU A 14 -6.67 22.82 2.35
CA GLU A 14 -5.45 22.34 3.00
C GLU A 14 -4.79 21.21 2.19
N ARG A 15 -5.59 20.29 1.63
CA ARG A 15 -5.08 19.21 0.76
C ARG A 15 -4.36 19.75 -0.47
N LYS A 16 -4.83 20.87 -1.06
CA LYS A 16 -4.21 21.48 -2.24
C LYS A 16 -2.76 21.91 -1.99
N HIS A 17 -2.46 22.45 -0.80
CA HIS A 17 -1.10 22.84 -0.42
C HIS A 17 -0.11 21.68 -0.43
N GLY A 18 -0.57 20.42 -0.36
CA GLY A 18 0.29 19.24 -0.43
C GLY A 18 1.16 19.19 -1.69
N VAL A 19 0.57 19.51 -2.84
CA VAL A 19 1.28 19.51 -4.14
C VAL A 19 2.27 20.68 -4.24
N GLU A 20 1.94 21.82 -3.64
CA GLU A 20 2.82 22.98 -3.58
C GLU A 20 4.04 22.69 -2.71
N PHE A 21 3.82 22.14 -1.51
CA PHE A 21 4.89 21.70 -0.61
C PHE A 21 5.76 20.63 -1.28
N HIS A 22 5.16 19.66 -1.97
CA HIS A 22 5.90 18.64 -2.72
C HIS A 22 6.78 19.26 -3.83
N THR A 23 6.25 20.24 -4.56
CA THR A 23 7.00 20.94 -5.61
C THR A 23 8.20 21.69 -5.02
N TYR A 24 8.02 22.33 -3.86
CA TYR A 24 9.10 22.99 -3.14
C TYR A 24 10.15 21.95 -2.66
N CYS A 25 9.73 20.86 -2.02
CA CYS A 25 10.62 19.79 -1.58
C CYS A 25 11.45 19.21 -2.73
N THR A 26 10.84 18.93 -3.88
CA THR A 26 11.53 18.38 -5.06
C THR A 26 12.64 19.32 -5.55
N LYS A 27 12.38 20.64 -5.57
CA LYS A 27 13.39 21.64 -5.93
C LYS A 27 14.52 21.69 -4.90
N SER A 28 14.19 21.75 -3.62
CA SER A 28 15.19 21.84 -2.55
C SER A 28 16.08 20.59 -2.47
N ILE A 29 15.51 19.39 -2.62
CA ILE A 29 16.28 18.13 -2.64
C ILE A 29 17.25 18.08 -3.81
N SER A 30 16.90 18.66 -4.96
CA SER A 30 17.81 18.72 -6.11
C SER A 30 19.06 19.57 -5.86
N LEU A 31 19.00 20.47 -4.87
CA LEU A 31 20.11 21.34 -4.46
C LEU A 31 20.86 20.81 -3.24
N ALA A 32 20.32 19.82 -2.53
CA ALA A 32 20.94 19.23 -1.36
C ALA A 32 22.11 18.33 -1.77
N LEU A 33 23.34 18.75 -1.45
CA LEU A 33 24.57 18.01 -1.71
C LEU A 33 24.93 17.07 -0.57
N ASP A 34 24.44 17.35 0.65
CA ASP A 34 24.62 16.53 1.82
C ASP A 34 23.71 15.30 1.79
N ARG A 35 24.22 14.17 2.29
CA ARG A 35 23.47 12.92 2.42
C ARG A 35 23.17 12.63 3.89
N THR A 36 22.77 13.67 4.61
CA THR A 36 22.28 13.56 5.99
C THR A 36 21.04 12.66 6.03
N LEU A 37 20.77 12.07 7.20
CA LEU A 37 19.61 11.22 7.41
C LEU A 37 18.30 11.95 7.06
N GLN A 38 18.21 13.24 7.36
CA GLN A 38 17.06 14.09 7.07
C GLN A 38 16.87 14.28 5.57
N THR A 39 17.95 14.50 4.81
CA THR A 39 17.89 14.57 3.34
C THR A 39 17.47 13.22 2.74
N MET A 40 17.99 12.12 3.27
CA MET A 40 17.60 10.77 2.86
C MET A 40 16.10 10.49 3.12
N GLN A 41 15.59 10.83 4.30
CA GLN A 41 14.16 10.74 4.63
C GLN A 41 13.31 11.62 3.70
N ALA A 42 13.77 12.84 3.41
CA ALA A 42 13.07 13.76 2.52
C ALA A 42 12.98 13.20 1.08
N ILE A 43 14.03 12.57 0.57
CA ILE A 43 14.03 11.87 -0.74
C ILE A 43 12.96 10.78 -0.75
N SER A 44 12.96 9.87 0.24
CA SER A 44 11.97 8.78 0.31
C SER A 44 10.53 9.30 0.37
N LEU A 45 10.25 10.26 1.26
CA LEU A 45 8.90 10.84 1.39
C LEU A 45 8.45 11.56 0.10
N THR A 46 9.39 12.24 -0.58
CA THR A 46 9.10 12.92 -1.86
C THR A 46 8.79 11.91 -2.95
N GLU A 47 9.51 10.80 -3.02
CA GLU A 47 9.25 9.73 -3.98
C GLU A 47 7.87 9.08 -3.75
N ILE A 48 7.53 8.77 -2.49
CA ILE A 48 6.23 8.21 -2.09
C ILE A 48 5.09 9.16 -2.49
N PHE A 49 5.22 10.44 -2.16
CA PHE A 49 4.20 11.43 -2.53
C PHE A 49 4.07 11.54 -4.05
N THR A 50 5.19 11.59 -4.78
CA THR A 50 5.19 11.67 -6.26
C THR A 50 4.42 10.52 -6.89
N ARG A 51 4.51 9.32 -6.30
CA ARG A 51 3.80 8.14 -6.81
C ARG A 51 2.31 8.15 -6.53
N PHE A 52 1.93 8.36 -5.27
CA PHE A 52 0.54 8.13 -4.88
C PHE A 52 -0.30 9.40 -4.95
N ARG A 53 0.27 10.58 -4.73
CA ARG A 53 -0.44 11.86 -4.66
C ARG A 53 0.11 12.94 -5.59
N GLY A 54 1.05 12.57 -6.47
CA GLY A 54 1.69 13.49 -7.40
C GLY A 54 0.73 14.04 -8.45
N LYS A 55 1.07 15.22 -8.97
CA LYS A 55 0.31 15.89 -10.04
C LYS A 55 0.35 15.15 -11.38
N LYS A 56 1.30 14.24 -11.57
CA LYS A 56 1.43 13.45 -12.79
C LYS A 56 1.57 11.99 -12.40
N THR A 57 0.91 11.12 -13.16
CA THR A 57 1.12 9.67 -13.05
C THR A 57 2.54 9.37 -13.49
N THR A 58 3.40 9.09 -12.52
CA THR A 58 4.80 8.74 -12.75
C THR A 58 5.01 7.29 -12.38
N VAL A 59 5.72 6.58 -13.24
CA VAL A 59 5.84 5.12 -13.15
C VAL A 59 7.28 4.70 -12.88
N ARG A 60 8.25 5.57 -13.19
CA ARG A 60 9.68 5.32 -13.02
C ARG A 60 10.20 5.92 -11.72
N ILE A 61 10.96 5.12 -10.99
CA ILE A 61 11.73 5.51 -9.79
C ILE A 61 12.76 6.57 -10.13
N SER A 62 12.85 7.60 -9.28
CA SER A 62 13.85 8.65 -9.45
C SER A 62 15.25 8.10 -9.16
N ARG A 63 16.24 8.62 -9.89
CA ARG A 63 17.66 8.26 -9.67
C ARG A 63 18.13 8.57 -8.25
N GLN A 64 17.54 9.60 -7.62
CA GLN A 64 17.86 9.97 -6.24
C GLN A 64 17.39 8.91 -5.25
N PHE A 65 16.20 8.33 -5.48
CA PHE A 65 15.72 7.21 -4.69
C PHE A 65 16.54 5.94 -4.95
N GLU A 66 16.92 5.65 -6.20
CA GLU A 66 17.79 4.51 -6.53
C GLU A 66 19.14 4.62 -5.77
N ASP A 67 19.82 5.77 -5.85
CA ASP A 67 21.08 6.03 -5.12
C ASP A 67 20.93 5.92 -3.60
N LEU A 68 19.83 6.45 -3.06
CA LEU A 68 19.50 6.32 -1.65
C LEU A 68 19.35 4.84 -1.25
N TYR A 69 18.56 4.09 -2.00
CA TYR A 69 18.26 2.71 -1.66
C TYR A 69 19.52 1.83 -1.74
N ASP A 70 20.34 2.04 -2.77
CA ASP A 70 21.65 1.39 -2.92
C ASP A 70 22.56 1.70 -1.74
N ARG A 71 22.59 2.96 -1.27
CA ARG A 71 23.39 3.35 -0.10
C ARG A 71 22.92 2.65 1.17
N LEU A 72 21.62 2.60 1.43
CA LEU A 72 21.07 1.98 2.65
C LEU A 72 21.26 0.47 2.70
N LEU A 73 21.36 -0.19 1.54
CA LEU A 73 21.65 -1.62 1.44
C LEU A 73 23.13 -1.96 1.51
N ASN A 74 24.03 -0.97 1.37
CA ASN A 74 25.47 -1.18 1.38
C ASN A 74 26.07 -0.83 2.77
N PRO A 75 26.42 -1.84 3.60
CA PRO A 75 26.97 -1.59 4.93
C PRO A 75 28.37 -0.94 4.92
N SER A 76 29.05 -0.94 3.77
CA SER A 76 30.40 -0.37 3.61
C SER A 76 30.43 1.12 3.24
N TYR A 77 29.28 1.80 3.15
CA TYR A 77 29.25 3.21 2.79
C TYR A 77 29.80 4.06 3.96
N PRO A 78 30.86 4.88 3.76
CA PRO A 78 31.45 5.65 4.84
C PRO A 78 30.43 6.67 5.38
N ASN A 79 30.15 6.57 6.68
CA ASN A 79 29.34 7.53 7.41
C ASN A 79 30.16 8.81 7.59
N SER A 80 29.90 9.81 6.75
CA SER A 80 30.71 11.03 6.67
C SER A 80 30.65 11.93 7.93
N GLU A 81 30.05 11.51 9.04
CA GLU A 81 29.77 12.40 10.18
C GLU A 81 30.30 11.90 11.55
N THR A 82 30.90 10.72 11.69
CA THR A 82 31.25 10.20 13.03
C THR A 82 32.61 9.50 13.21
N GLU A 83 33.54 9.58 12.25
CA GLU A 83 34.92 9.13 12.51
C GLU A 83 35.77 10.23 13.17
N THR A 84 35.49 10.53 14.44
CA THR A 84 36.44 11.19 15.34
C THR A 84 37.11 10.16 16.26
N THR A 85 38.25 9.66 15.80
CA THR A 85 39.44 9.18 16.55
C THR A 85 39.26 8.32 17.81
N PRO A 86 39.82 7.10 17.87
CA PRO A 86 40.00 6.38 19.13
C PRO A 86 41.12 7.03 19.95
N ILE A 87 40.78 7.75 21.02
CA ILE A 87 41.75 8.26 21.99
C ILE A 87 42.14 7.13 22.93
N ASN A 88 43.30 6.53 22.67
CA ASN A 88 44.05 5.76 23.66
C ASN A 88 44.64 6.74 24.69
N THR A 89 44.08 6.80 25.90
CA THR A 89 44.77 7.40 27.05
C THR A 89 44.57 6.57 28.31
N SER A 90 45.59 5.79 28.63
CA SER A 90 45.84 5.20 29.94
C SER A 90 46.28 6.28 30.94
N THR A 91 45.51 6.52 32.01
CA THR A 91 45.94 7.32 33.18
C THR A 91 45.10 6.96 34.45
N PRO A 92 45.57 7.26 35.68
CA PRO A 92 45.58 6.34 36.83
C PRO A 92 44.40 6.47 37.81
N LYS A 93 44.29 5.47 38.69
CA LYS A 93 43.08 4.99 39.39
C LYS A 93 42.51 5.79 40.59
N ASP A 94 42.99 6.99 40.94
CA ASP A 94 42.69 7.58 42.27
C ASP A 94 41.79 8.85 42.30
N LEU A 95 40.92 9.08 41.31
CA LEU A 95 39.91 10.18 41.32
C LEU A 95 38.47 9.71 41.02
N THR A 96 38.17 8.44 41.30
CA THR A 96 37.20 7.62 40.57
C THR A 96 35.72 7.73 40.94
N ASN A 97 35.27 8.48 41.95
CA ASN A 97 33.85 8.41 42.36
C ASN A 97 32.94 9.54 41.85
N HIS A 98 33.48 10.70 41.45
CA HIS A 98 32.69 11.80 40.86
C HIS A 98 32.82 11.92 39.33
N PHE A 99 33.90 11.39 38.74
CA PHE A 99 34.04 11.32 37.28
C PHE A 99 33.24 10.17 36.68
N ASN A 100 33.14 9.02 37.36
CA ASN A 100 32.47 7.84 36.81
C ASN A 100 30.96 8.02 36.53
N THR A 101 30.24 8.86 37.29
CA THR A 101 28.82 9.14 37.02
C THR A 101 28.63 10.07 35.83
N ARG A 102 29.51 11.06 35.65
CA ARG A 102 29.47 11.97 34.50
C ARG A 102 29.87 11.26 33.22
N THR A 103 30.97 10.50 33.25
CA THR A 103 31.43 9.70 32.10
C THR A 103 30.39 8.65 31.72
N ARG A 104 29.79 7.93 32.69
CA ARG A 104 28.73 6.96 32.40
C ARG A 104 27.46 7.60 31.83
N SER A 105 27.08 8.79 32.30
CA SER A 105 25.93 9.53 31.76
C SER A 105 26.20 10.03 30.33
N GLU A 106 27.41 10.52 30.06
CA GLU A 106 27.86 10.95 28.73
C GLU A 106 27.98 9.75 27.77
N ASP A 107 28.41 8.58 28.25
CA ASP A 107 28.48 7.33 27.48
C ASP A 107 27.07 6.80 27.14
N ILE A 108 26.13 6.79 28.09
CA ILE A 108 24.74 6.38 27.86
C ILE A 108 24.05 7.29 26.84
N GLN A 109 24.26 8.60 26.96
CA GLN A 109 23.72 9.58 26.00
C GLN A 109 24.28 9.36 24.59
N SER A 110 25.60 9.12 24.48
CA SER A 110 26.26 8.90 23.18
C SER A 110 25.80 7.59 22.54
N ASN A 111 25.67 6.52 23.34
CA ASN A 111 25.16 5.23 22.88
C ASN A 111 23.70 5.32 22.41
N TRP A 112 22.85 6.05 23.16
CA TRP A 112 21.47 6.25 22.76
C TRP A 112 21.36 7.01 21.43
N LEU A 113 22.14 8.08 21.23
CA LEU A 113 22.15 8.82 19.97
C LEU A 113 22.62 7.95 18.79
N LEU A 114 23.66 7.14 19.00
CA LEU A 114 24.13 6.18 18.00
C LEU A 114 23.06 5.12 17.68
N TRP A 115 22.35 4.63 18.70
CA TRP A 115 21.23 3.70 18.52
C TRP A 115 20.09 4.36 17.73
N VAL A 116 19.68 5.59 18.07
CA VAL A 116 18.63 6.33 17.35
C VAL A 116 19.01 6.49 15.88
N GLU A 117 20.25 6.86 15.59
CA GLU A 117 20.72 6.99 14.21
C GLU A 117 20.69 5.66 13.46
N THR A 118 21.15 4.58 14.10
CA THR A 118 21.18 3.22 13.53
C THR A 118 19.76 2.72 13.23
N GLU A 119 18.86 2.78 14.21
CA GLU A 119 17.46 2.38 14.06
C GLU A 119 16.75 3.25 13.00
N SER A 120 17.01 4.56 12.96
CA SER A 120 16.46 5.44 11.93
C SER A 120 16.84 5.02 10.52
N ARG A 121 18.11 4.64 10.32
CA ARG A 121 18.61 4.16 9.03
C ARG A 121 18.01 2.81 8.65
N GLN A 122 17.86 1.90 9.62
CA GLN A 122 17.19 0.61 9.41
C GLN A 122 15.72 0.79 9.03
N ARG A 123 14.96 1.60 9.78
CA ARG A 123 13.57 1.94 9.45
C ARG A 123 13.46 2.58 8.07
N LEU A 124 14.39 3.46 7.69
CA LEU A 124 14.41 4.06 6.36
C LEU A 124 14.68 3.01 5.26
N SER A 125 15.60 2.06 5.48
CA SER A 125 15.86 0.94 4.56
C SER A 125 14.61 0.07 4.37
N CYS A 126 13.94 -0.27 5.48
CA CYS A 126 12.67 -1.00 5.47
C CYS A 126 11.56 -0.24 4.72
N LEU A 127 11.48 1.08 4.88
CA LEU A 127 10.54 1.93 4.13
C LEU A 127 10.83 1.89 2.63
N CYS A 128 12.09 1.99 2.22
CA CYS A 128 12.48 1.87 0.82
C CYS A 128 12.12 0.49 0.24
N PHE A 129 12.31 -0.57 1.02
CA PHE A 129 11.92 -1.93 0.64
C PHE A 129 10.40 -2.08 0.47
N ILE A 130 9.59 -1.62 1.44
CA ILE A 130 8.13 -1.60 1.33
C ILE A 130 7.72 -0.88 0.05
N PHE A 131 8.31 0.28 -0.21
CA PHE A 131 7.98 1.07 -1.38
C PHE A 131 8.33 0.36 -2.70
N ASP A 132 9.48 -0.33 -2.79
CA ASP A 132 9.86 -1.12 -3.98
C ASP A 132 8.87 -2.26 -4.25
N ILE A 133 8.39 -2.95 -3.20
CA ILE A 133 7.33 -3.97 -3.30
C ILE A 133 6.02 -3.34 -3.76
N GLN A 134 5.62 -2.20 -3.18
CA GLN A 134 4.45 -1.45 -3.60
C GLN A 134 4.51 -1.04 -5.09
N GLN A 135 5.67 -0.63 -5.60
CA GLN A 135 5.82 -0.33 -7.03
C GLN A 135 5.60 -1.58 -7.90
N SER A 136 6.13 -2.73 -7.47
CA SER A 136 5.93 -4.00 -8.16
C SER A 136 4.47 -4.44 -8.16
N MET A 137 3.78 -4.35 -7.02
CA MET A 137 2.41 -4.84 -6.87
C MET A 137 1.39 -3.88 -7.48
N TYR A 138 1.43 -2.60 -7.13
CA TYR A 138 0.43 -1.62 -7.56
C TYR A 138 0.59 -1.18 -9.00
N HIS A 139 1.83 -1.09 -9.48
CA HIS A 139 2.13 -0.49 -10.78
C HIS A 139 2.74 -1.48 -11.78
N GLN A 140 2.86 -2.77 -11.40
CA GLN A 140 3.52 -3.81 -12.21
C GLN A 140 4.87 -3.35 -12.77
N GLN A 141 5.64 -2.65 -11.93
CA GLN A 141 6.98 -2.18 -12.26
C GLN A 141 8.03 -3.22 -11.89
N LYS A 142 9.12 -3.22 -12.65
CA LYS A 142 10.29 -4.01 -12.27
C LYS A 142 10.83 -3.46 -10.95
N ARG A 143 11.05 -4.36 -9.99
CA ARG A 143 11.73 -4.02 -8.73
C ARG A 143 13.11 -3.42 -8.99
N THR A 144 13.43 -2.38 -8.23
CA THR A 144 14.76 -1.79 -8.17
C THR A 144 15.75 -2.82 -7.65
N LYS A 145 15.35 -3.56 -6.60
CA LYS A 145 16.13 -4.61 -5.98
C LYS A 145 15.37 -5.94 -6.07
N PRO A 146 15.60 -6.74 -7.14
CA PRO A 146 14.91 -8.01 -7.31
C PRO A 146 15.28 -9.03 -6.23
N TYR A 147 16.43 -8.85 -5.58
CA TYR A 147 16.84 -9.61 -4.42
C TYR A 147 17.37 -8.64 -3.37
N VAL A 148 16.86 -8.79 -2.15
CA VAL A 148 17.38 -8.12 -0.95
C VAL A 148 17.75 -9.25 0.00
N ASP A 149 18.99 -9.24 0.47
CA ASP A 149 19.47 -10.23 1.43
C ASP A 149 18.61 -10.13 2.72
N PRO A 150 17.93 -11.21 3.15
CA PRO A 150 17.12 -11.21 4.35
C PRO A 150 17.88 -10.84 5.63
N THR A 151 19.21 -10.93 5.63
CA THR A 151 20.06 -10.54 6.75
C THR A 151 20.24 -9.01 6.87
N ILE A 152 19.95 -8.27 5.80
CA ILE A 152 20.00 -6.80 5.77
C ILE A 152 18.70 -6.18 6.29
N LEU A 153 17.58 -6.91 6.21
CA LEU A 153 16.29 -6.46 6.71
C LEU A 153 16.08 -6.86 8.16
N TYR A 154 15.82 -5.86 9.00
CA TYR A 154 15.60 -6.01 10.43
C TYR A 154 14.14 -5.77 10.76
N THR A 155 13.63 -6.49 11.76
CA THR A 155 12.36 -6.14 12.39
C THR A 155 12.60 -4.89 13.24
N PRO A 156 11.88 -3.78 12.96
CA PRO A 156 12.01 -2.54 13.73
C PRO A 156 11.79 -2.77 15.22
N CYS A 157 12.41 -1.95 16.05
CA CYS A 157 12.15 -1.97 17.49
C CYS A 157 10.67 -1.66 17.79
N SER A 158 10.18 -2.03 18.98
CA SER A 158 8.80 -1.72 19.36
C SER A 158 8.57 -0.21 19.41
N GLU A 159 7.36 0.26 19.12
CA GLU A 159 7.06 1.70 19.14
C GLU A 159 7.26 2.29 20.55
N VAL A 160 7.07 1.50 21.60
CA VAL A 160 7.33 1.93 22.98
C VAL A 160 8.80 2.34 23.16
N VAL A 161 9.74 1.56 22.63
CA VAL A 161 11.18 1.88 22.72
C VAL A 161 11.55 3.03 21.77
N TRP A 162 10.92 3.10 20.60
CA TRP A 162 11.14 4.16 19.61
C TRP A 162 10.71 5.55 20.09
N GLU A 163 9.60 5.63 20.83
CA GLU A 163 9.03 6.89 21.32
C GLU A 163 9.71 7.43 22.60
N LEU A 164 10.73 6.73 23.12
CA LEU A 164 11.48 7.20 24.29
C LEU A 164 12.27 8.47 23.95
N THR A 165 12.10 9.50 24.77
CA THR A 165 12.65 10.85 24.51
C THR A 165 13.97 11.12 25.24
N ASN A 166 14.47 10.18 26.04
CA ASN A 166 15.71 10.35 26.78
C ASN A 166 16.49 9.04 26.94
N ALA A 167 17.81 9.18 27.09
CA ALA A 167 18.75 8.07 27.15
C ALA A 167 18.62 7.19 28.41
N ALA A 168 18.16 7.77 29.53
CA ALA A 168 18.01 7.04 30.78
C ALA A 168 16.89 6.00 30.68
N ASP A 169 15.73 6.41 30.18
CA ASP A 169 14.59 5.52 29.96
C ASP A 169 14.93 4.44 28.93
N TRP A 170 15.63 4.82 27.85
CA TRP A 170 16.12 3.87 26.84
C TRP A 170 17.03 2.79 27.46
N ALA A 171 18.03 3.17 28.25
CA ALA A 171 18.97 2.23 28.87
C ALA A 171 18.29 1.23 29.82
N THR A 172 17.20 1.62 30.48
CA THR A 172 16.43 0.70 31.34
C THR A 172 15.63 -0.34 30.54
N ASN A 173 15.19 0.01 29.33
CA ASN A 173 14.40 -0.86 28.46
C ASN A 173 15.25 -1.71 27.50
N GLU A 174 16.47 -1.27 27.16
CA GLU A 174 17.41 -2.00 26.29
C GLU A 174 17.78 -3.38 26.86
N THR A 175 17.87 -3.50 28.19
CA THR A 175 18.23 -4.76 28.88
C THR A 175 17.21 -5.89 28.70
N GLY A 176 16.02 -5.61 28.15
CA GLY A 176 15.01 -6.60 27.77
C GLY A 176 14.87 -6.75 26.25
N ASN A 177 15.69 -7.60 25.64
CA ASN A 177 15.38 -8.30 24.37
C ASN A 177 15.23 -7.50 23.05
N SER A 178 15.61 -6.23 22.95
CA SER A 178 15.23 -5.34 21.82
C SER A 178 16.33 -5.02 20.80
N THR A 179 17.37 -5.86 20.66
CA THR A 179 18.28 -5.76 19.50
C THR A 179 17.64 -6.42 18.28
N GLY A 180 17.46 -5.64 17.20
CA GLY A 180 16.73 -6.01 15.98
C GLY A 180 17.07 -7.40 15.47
N LYS A 181 16.09 -8.31 15.51
CA LYS A 181 16.21 -9.62 14.86
C LYS A 181 16.09 -9.43 13.35
N THR A 182 16.89 -10.16 12.58
CA THR A 182 16.71 -10.23 11.13
C THR A 182 15.34 -10.80 10.82
N ILE A 183 14.70 -10.31 9.77
CA ILE A 183 13.31 -10.67 9.42
C ILE A 183 13.12 -12.18 9.22
N ASN A 184 14.14 -12.87 8.70
CA ASN A 184 14.11 -14.32 8.48
C ASN A 184 13.95 -15.10 9.80
N VAL A 185 14.65 -14.66 10.86
CA VAL A 185 14.56 -15.28 12.19
C VAL A 185 13.16 -15.08 12.78
N VAL A 186 12.57 -13.90 12.59
CA VAL A 186 11.22 -13.60 13.08
C VAL A 186 10.17 -14.42 12.32
N GLN A 187 10.29 -14.53 10.99
CA GLN A 187 9.35 -15.32 10.19
C GLN A 187 9.24 -16.77 10.71
N HIS A 188 10.36 -17.45 10.95
CA HIS A 188 10.37 -18.85 11.40
C HIS A 188 9.91 -19.07 12.86
N GLN A 189 9.87 -18.01 13.67
CA GLN A 189 9.53 -18.09 15.09
C GLN A 189 8.14 -17.55 15.41
N SER A 190 7.47 -16.91 14.44
CA SER A 190 6.25 -16.15 14.66
C SER A 190 5.00 -17.02 14.70
N THR A 191 4.23 -16.93 15.78
CA THR A 191 2.84 -17.39 15.82
C THR A 191 1.87 -16.23 15.51
N GLN A 192 0.59 -16.54 15.23
CA GLN A 192 -0.43 -15.52 14.96
C GLN A 192 -0.63 -14.56 16.15
N GLU A 193 -0.46 -15.02 17.39
CA GLU A 193 -0.58 -14.20 18.60
C GLU A 193 0.56 -13.20 18.71
N ASP A 194 1.80 -13.62 18.40
CA ASP A 194 2.98 -12.73 18.38
C ASP A 194 2.84 -11.60 17.34
N GLN A 195 2.04 -11.81 16.29
CA GLN A 195 1.82 -10.79 15.24
C GLN A 195 0.94 -9.63 15.69
N LEU A 196 0.01 -9.87 16.62
CA LEU A 196 -0.85 -8.82 17.17
C LEU A 196 -0.04 -7.82 18.02
N GLU A 197 1.10 -8.23 18.56
CA GLU A 197 2.00 -7.38 19.33
C GLU A 197 2.96 -6.55 18.46
N LEU A 198 3.16 -6.94 17.19
CA LEU A 198 4.01 -6.18 16.27
C LEU A 198 3.36 -4.85 15.86
N SER A 199 4.19 -3.82 15.73
CA SER A 199 3.72 -2.54 15.19
C SER A 199 3.25 -2.66 13.75
N HIS A 200 2.34 -1.78 13.32
CA HIS A 200 1.87 -1.75 11.93
C HIS A 200 3.02 -1.63 10.92
N PHE A 201 4.08 -0.91 11.27
CA PHE A 201 5.27 -0.79 10.44
C PHE A 201 5.98 -2.14 10.32
N ALA A 202 6.25 -2.83 11.44
CA ALA A 202 6.86 -4.15 11.45
C ALA A 202 6.03 -5.19 10.66
N GLN A 203 4.71 -5.20 10.84
CA GLN A 203 3.80 -6.06 10.06
C GLN A 203 3.91 -5.76 8.56
N SER A 204 3.97 -4.48 8.17
CA SER A 204 4.10 -4.08 6.77
C SER A 204 5.41 -4.57 6.14
N VAL A 205 6.53 -4.50 6.88
CA VAL A 205 7.82 -5.05 6.42
C VAL A 205 7.71 -6.55 6.20
N MET A 206 7.09 -7.29 7.13
CA MET A 206 6.94 -8.75 7.02
C MET A 206 6.02 -9.17 5.87
N ILE A 207 4.89 -8.47 5.69
CA ILE A 207 4.01 -8.68 4.54
C ILE A 207 4.77 -8.45 3.23
N CYS A 208 5.53 -7.36 3.14
CA CYS A 208 6.34 -7.06 1.95
C CYS A 208 7.43 -8.12 1.72
N PHE A 209 8.04 -8.62 2.79
CA PHE A 209 9.06 -9.68 2.71
C PHE A 209 8.48 -10.97 2.17
N LEU A 210 7.36 -11.46 2.71
CA LEU A 210 6.65 -12.64 2.20
C LEU A 210 6.19 -12.42 0.76
N THR A 211 5.63 -11.24 0.45
CA THR A 211 5.20 -10.89 -0.91
C THR A 211 6.36 -10.95 -1.91
N SER A 212 7.57 -10.56 -1.48
CA SER A 212 8.77 -10.61 -2.32
C SER A 212 9.23 -12.02 -2.70
N GLN A 213 8.75 -13.04 -1.97
CA GLN A 213 9.01 -14.46 -2.21
C GLN A 213 7.95 -15.11 -3.12
N LEU A 214 6.89 -14.39 -3.49
CA LEU A 214 5.90 -14.91 -4.43
C LEU A 214 6.54 -15.15 -5.81
N PRO A 215 6.18 -16.23 -6.51
CA PRO A 215 6.66 -16.48 -7.86
C PRO A 215 6.36 -15.31 -8.79
N LEU A 216 7.39 -14.75 -9.44
CA LEU A 216 7.17 -13.74 -10.49
C LEU A 216 6.73 -14.43 -11.79
N PRO A 217 5.75 -13.86 -12.52
CA PRO A 217 5.45 -14.29 -13.88
C PRO A 217 6.71 -14.18 -14.77
N ALA A 218 7.03 -15.24 -15.50
CA ALA A 218 8.28 -15.39 -16.24
C ALA A 218 8.34 -14.49 -17.49
N GLY A 219 8.51 -13.18 -17.32
CA GLY A 219 8.88 -12.24 -18.40
C GLY A 219 7.75 -11.36 -18.94
N PRO A 220 8.11 -10.35 -19.77
CA PRO A 220 7.19 -9.31 -20.27
C PRO A 220 6.18 -9.80 -21.30
N ASP A 221 6.39 -10.99 -21.88
CA ASP A 221 5.47 -11.62 -22.85
C ASP A 221 4.81 -12.89 -22.30
N CYS A 222 5.18 -13.32 -21.09
CA CYS A 222 4.59 -14.47 -20.40
C CYS A 222 3.65 -14.01 -19.29
N TYR A 223 2.89 -12.96 -19.58
CA TYR A 223 1.72 -12.62 -18.78
C TYR A 223 0.68 -13.71 -19.05
N TYR A 224 0.61 -14.69 -18.15
CA TYR A 224 -0.46 -15.68 -18.03
C TYR A 224 -0.43 -16.89 -18.98
N SER A 225 0.77 -17.41 -19.32
CA SER A 225 0.88 -18.71 -19.98
C SER A 225 1.25 -19.83 -19.01
N SER A 226 0.35 -20.81 -18.94
CA SER A 226 0.43 -22.08 -18.23
C SER A 226 -0.03 -22.08 -16.76
N GLU A 227 -1.18 -22.72 -16.56
CA GLU A 227 -1.65 -23.33 -15.32
C GLU A 227 -2.33 -22.42 -14.30
N PHE A 228 -3.59 -22.10 -14.60
CA PHE A 228 -4.68 -21.86 -13.64
C PHE A 228 -4.94 -23.06 -12.68
N GLN A 229 -3.94 -23.90 -12.39
CA GLN A 229 -4.05 -25.01 -11.47
C GLN A 229 -3.92 -24.50 -10.03
N ILE A 230 -5.06 -24.05 -9.51
CA ILE A 230 -5.31 -23.75 -8.08
C ILE A 230 -5.38 -25.08 -7.27
N HIS A 231 -4.64 -26.10 -7.67
CA HIS A 231 -4.69 -27.39 -7.00
C HIS A 231 -3.83 -27.41 -5.74
N ASN A 232 -2.82 -26.54 -5.61
CA ASN A 232 -2.10 -26.32 -4.36
C ASN A 232 -1.76 -24.83 -4.19
N PRO A 233 -2.33 -24.12 -3.19
CA PRO A 233 -1.91 -22.75 -2.89
C PRO A 233 -0.42 -22.75 -2.53
N HIS A 234 0.33 -21.80 -3.08
CA HIS A 234 1.74 -21.63 -2.78
C HIS A 234 1.93 -21.43 -1.25
N PRO A 235 2.94 -22.04 -0.61
CA PRO A 235 3.11 -21.98 0.85
C PRO A 235 3.14 -20.54 1.38
N THR A 236 3.79 -19.63 0.67
CA THR A 236 3.82 -18.19 1.01
C THR A 236 2.45 -17.52 1.00
N ILE A 237 1.53 -17.92 0.11
CA ILE A 237 0.16 -17.39 0.08
C ILE A 237 -0.59 -17.86 1.33
N LEU A 238 -0.43 -19.14 1.69
CA LEU A 238 -1.03 -19.69 2.91
C LEU A 238 -0.49 -18.94 4.13
N GLU A 239 0.82 -18.78 4.22
CA GLU A 239 1.50 -18.06 5.31
C GLU A 239 1.01 -16.61 5.46
N LEU A 240 0.91 -15.86 4.35
CA LEU A 240 0.36 -14.50 4.34
C LEU A 240 -1.07 -14.43 4.90
N VAL A 241 -1.95 -15.35 4.46
CA VAL A 241 -3.35 -15.39 4.90
C VAL A 241 -3.48 -15.86 6.34
N THR A 242 -2.62 -16.78 6.80
CA THR A 242 -2.66 -17.29 8.18
C THR A 242 -2.11 -16.29 9.17
N LEU A 243 -1.02 -15.59 8.84
CA LEU A 243 -0.38 -14.63 9.74
C LEU A 243 -1.13 -13.29 9.77
N PHE A 244 -1.71 -12.87 8.65
CA PHE A 244 -2.34 -11.54 8.51
C PHE A 244 -3.74 -11.60 7.87
N PRO A 245 -4.68 -12.38 8.41
CA PRO A 245 -5.99 -12.63 7.79
C PRO A 245 -6.84 -11.36 7.60
N ALA A 246 -6.71 -10.39 8.50
CA ALA A 246 -7.46 -9.13 8.48
C ALA A 246 -6.70 -7.97 7.80
N SER A 247 -5.47 -8.20 7.30
CA SER A 247 -4.67 -7.13 6.72
C SER A 247 -5.21 -6.71 5.35
N SER A 248 -5.58 -5.43 5.22
CA SER A 248 -5.97 -4.84 3.93
C SER A 248 -4.82 -4.92 2.91
N MET A 249 -3.58 -4.75 3.36
CA MET A 249 -2.38 -4.84 2.51
C MET A 249 -2.22 -6.25 1.91
N VAL A 250 -2.39 -7.31 2.72
CA VAL A 250 -2.33 -8.69 2.23
C VAL A 250 -3.44 -8.96 1.22
N ASN A 251 -4.69 -8.59 1.54
CA ASN A 251 -5.79 -8.77 0.60
C ASN A 251 -5.55 -8.01 -0.70
N THR A 252 -4.99 -6.81 -0.63
CA THR A 252 -4.63 -6.00 -1.80
C THR A 252 -3.57 -6.68 -2.66
N TYR A 253 -2.48 -7.14 -2.07
CA TYR A 253 -1.41 -7.83 -2.81
C TYR A 253 -1.88 -9.15 -3.43
N LEU A 254 -2.69 -9.93 -2.72
CA LEU A 254 -3.24 -11.18 -3.26
C LEU A 254 -4.29 -10.93 -4.35
N ALA A 255 -5.13 -9.89 -4.22
CA ALA A 255 -6.05 -9.48 -5.28
C ALA A 255 -5.28 -9.11 -6.56
N LEU A 256 -4.21 -8.32 -6.44
CA LEU A 256 -3.35 -7.91 -7.56
C LEU A 256 -2.58 -9.09 -8.15
N TYR A 257 -2.04 -9.98 -7.30
CA TYR A 257 -1.30 -11.17 -7.73
C TYR A 257 -2.15 -12.09 -8.62
N HIS A 258 -3.45 -12.19 -8.32
CA HIS A 258 -4.38 -13.01 -9.07
C HIS A 258 -5.08 -12.28 -10.24
N THR A 259 -4.74 -11.03 -10.51
CA THR A 259 -5.43 -10.18 -11.50
C THR A 259 -4.50 -9.76 -12.65
N PRO A 260 -4.95 -9.86 -13.92
CA PRO A 260 -4.23 -9.29 -15.05
C PRO A 260 -4.39 -7.77 -15.09
N LEU A 261 -3.70 -7.06 -14.19
CA LEU A 261 -3.93 -5.63 -13.94
C LEU A 261 -3.81 -4.77 -15.19
N ARG A 262 -2.82 -5.02 -16.05
CA ARG A 262 -2.67 -4.28 -17.32
C ARG A 262 -3.87 -4.43 -18.24
N ASP A 263 -4.38 -5.65 -18.38
CA ASP A 263 -5.56 -5.92 -19.21
C ASP A 263 -6.82 -5.33 -18.57
N LEU A 264 -6.93 -5.42 -17.24
CA LEU A 264 -8.02 -4.81 -16.49
C LEU A 264 -8.09 -3.29 -16.71
N LEU A 265 -6.97 -2.59 -16.52
CA LEU A 265 -6.89 -1.13 -16.71
C LEU A 265 -7.14 -0.73 -18.17
N ALA A 266 -6.56 -1.47 -19.12
CA ALA A 266 -6.79 -1.26 -20.55
C ALA A 266 -8.28 -1.30 -20.90
N VAL A 267 -8.98 -2.32 -20.42
CA VAL A 267 -10.39 -2.59 -20.74
C VAL A 267 -11.34 -1.72 -19.92
N SER A 268 -10.98 -1.27 -18.71
CA SER A 268 -11.78 -0.30 -17.95
C SER A 268 -11.75 1.12 -18.53
N GLY A 269 -10.90 1.37 -19.52
CA GLY A 269 -10.87 2.62 -20.27
C GLY A 269 -9.66 3.50 -19.99
N ASP A 270 -8.56 2.93 -19.51
CA ASP A 270 -7.26 3.62 -19.52
C ASP A 270 -6.57 3.41 -20.86
N THR A 271 -6.46 4.50 -21.63
CA THR A 271 -5.67 4.50 -22.87
C THR A 271 -4.16 4.58 -22.61
N TRP A 272 -3.77 4.88 -21.36
CA TRP A 272 -2.41 4.94 -20.86
C TRP A 272 -2.27 4.05 -19.62
N VAL A 273 -1.71 2.87 -19.79
CA VAL A 273 -1.49 1.92 -18.69
C VAL A 273 -0.02 1.98 -18.30
N PHE A 274 0.28 2.43 -17.08
CA PHE A 274 1.64 2.53 -16.54
C PHE A 274 2.64 3.23 -17.50
N SER A 275 2.26 4.44 -17.96
CA SER A 275 3.02 5.26 -18.92
C SER A 275 3.16 4.68 -20.33
N GLN A 276 2.46 3.60 -20.66
CA GLN A 276 2.43 3.02 -22.00
C GLN A 276 1.07 3.28 -22.64
N LYS A 277 1.07 3.97 -23.78
CA LYS A 277 -0.16 4.22 -24.55
C LYS A 277 -0.55 2.98 -25.34
N ILE A 278 -1.75 2.48 -25.11
CA ILE A 278 -2.34 1.42 -25.92
C ILE A 278 -2.78 2.07 -27.24
N SER A 279 -1.91 1.98 -28.24
CA SER A 279 -2.06 2.74 -29.49
C SER A 279 -2.74 1.95 -30.60
N HIS A 280 -2.62 0.62 -30.59
CA HIS A 280 -3.20 -0.25 -31.61
C HIS A 280 -4.45 -0.97 -31.08
N GLN A 281 -5.50 -0.98 -31.90
CA GLN A 281 -6.76 -1.66 -31.62
C GLN A 281 -6.58 -3.18 -31.41
N SER A 282 -5.58 -3.80 -32.05
CA SER A 282 -5.23 -5.20 -31.85
C SER A 282 -4.87 -5.51 -30.39
N HIS A 283 -4.02 -4.68 -29.76
CA HIS A 283 -3.62 -4.86 -28.36
C HIS A 283 -4.80 -4.71 -27.40
N PHE A 284 -5.76 -3.81 -27.72
CA PHE A 284 -6.98 -3.69 -26.95
C PHE A 284 -7.84 -4.95 -27.06
N HIS A 285 -8.04 -5.50 -28.26
CA HIS A 285 -8.79 -6.75 -28.44
C HIS A 285 -8.11 -7.96 -27.78
N GLU A 286 -6.78 -8.03 -27.81
CA GLU A 286 -6.02 -9.04 -27.08
C GLU A 286 -6.23 -8.92 -25.56
N ALA A 287 -6.15 -7.71 -25.01
CA ALA A 287 -6.41 -7.44 -23.59
C ALA A 287 -7.85 -7.81 -23.20
N GLN A 288 -8.84 -7.46 -24.03
CA GLN A 288 -10.24 -7.90 -23.84
C GLN A 288 -10.34 -9.42 -23.81
N SER A 289 -9.72 -10.11 -24.78
CA SER A 289 -9.76 -11.58 -24.86
C SER A 289 -9.15 -12.24 -23.62
N ARG A 290 -7.97 -11.77 -23.18
CA ARG A 290 -7.30 -12.26 -21.96
C ARG A 290 -8.12 -11.97 -20.70
N LEU A 291 -8.64 -10.76 -20.54
CA LEU A 291 -9.46 -10.39 -19.38
C LEU A 291 -10.76 -11.22 -19.34
N LYS A 292 -11.37 -11.47 -20.50
CA LYS A 292 -12.56 -12.29 -20.64
C LYS A 292 -12.30 -13.76 -20.29
N ALA A 293 -11.13 -14.30 -20.66
CA ALA A 293 -10.71 -15.64 -20.25
C ALA A 293 -10.46 -15.70 -18.73
N TRP A 294 -9.74 -14.71 -18.19
CA TRP A 294 -9.47 -14.59 -16.77
C TRP A 294 -10.75 -14.50 -15.93
N SER A 295 -11.75 -13.71 -16.33
CA SER A 295 -13.00 -13.49 -15.55
C SER A 295 -13.79 -14.78 -15.26
N SER A 296 -13.52 -15.87 -15.99
CA SER A 296 -14.13 -17.18 -15.82
C SER A 296 -13.20 -18.20 -15.15
N SER A 297 -12.01 -17.79 -14.73
CA SER A 297 -11.02 -18.62 -14.08
C SER A 297 -11.16 -18.61 -12.56
N PRO A 298 -10.68 -19.64 -11.85
CA PRO A 298 -10.67 -19.60 -10.39
C PRO A 298 -9.68 -18.58 -9.83
N ALA A 299 -8.72 -18.08 -10.63
CA ALA A 299 -7.88 -16.94 -10.22
C ALA A 299 -8.71 -15.66 -10.09
N ALA A 300 -9.66 -15.42 -10.98
CA ALA A 300 -10.56 -14.27 -10.85
C ALA A 300 -11.46 -14.38 -9.63
N ALA A 301 -11.98 -15.58 -9.32
CA ALA A 301 -12.76 -15.79 -8.11
C ALA A 301 -11.93 -15.53 -6.83
N THR A 302 -10.67 -15.99 -6.78
CA THR A 302 -9.76 -15.68 -5.66
C THR A 302 -9.50 -14.17 -5.55
N ALA A 303 -9.23 -13.50 -6.68
CA ALA A 303 -9.02 -12.06 -6.72
C ALA A 303 -10.25 -11.29 -6.22
N THR A 304 -11.45 -11.68 -6.67
CA THR A 304 -12.72 -11.09 -6.23
C THR A 304 -12.94 -11.29 -4.73
N HIS A 305 -12.63 -12.47 -4.19
CA HIS A 305 -12.79 -12.73 -2.76
C HIS A 305 -11.91 -11.79 -1.90
N HIS A 306 -10.66 -11.57 -2.31
CA HIS A 306 -9.79 -10.58 -1.66
C HIS A 306 -10.27 -9.15 -1.87
N ALA A 307 -10.71 -8.79 -3.08
CA ALA A 307 -11.29 -7.48 -3.38
C ALA A 307 -12.51 -7.19 -2.49
N CYS A 308 -13.40 -8.16 -2.30
CA CYS A 308 -14.55 -8.04 -1.43
C CYS A 308 -14.14 -7.81 0.04
N ARG A 309 -13.07 -8.46 0.53
CA ARG A 309 -12.56 -8.21 1.89
C ARG A 309 -12.04 -6.79 2.08
N ILE A 310 -11.34 -6.24 1.08
CA ILE A 310 -10.85 -4.84 1.11
C ILE A 310 -12.05 -3.90 1.23
N LEU A 311 -13.02 -4.02 0.32
CA LEU A 311 -14.18 -3.15 0.26
C LEU A 311 -15.07 -3.29 1.50
N ARG A 312 -15.26 -4.51 2.01
CA ARG A 312 -16.03 -4.77 3.23
C ARG A 312 -15.38 -4.12 4.44
N SER A 313 -14.06 -4.25 4.58
CA SER A 313 -13.35 -3.60 5.69
C SER A 313 -13.51 -2.08 5.65
N GLU A 314 -13.44 -1.47 4.47
CA GLU A 314 -13.59 -0.02 4.30
C GLU A 314 -15.02 0.46 4.61
N PHE A 315 -16.04 -0.23 4.10
CA PHE A 315 -17.45 0.18 4.28
C PHE A 315 -18.06 -0.22 5.64
N SER A 316 -17.45 -1.20 6.33
CA SER A 316 -17.83 -1.59 7.68
C SER A 316 -17.26 -0.66 8.75
N ALA A 317 -16.19 0.08 8.44
CA ALA A 317 -15.63 1.06 9.36
C ALA A 317 -16.68 2.17 9.61
N PRO A 318 -16.93 2.57 10.87
CA PRO A 318 -17.84 3.66 11.15
C PRO A 318 -17.36 4.91 10.42
N CYS A 319 -18.23 5.47 9.58
CA CYS A 319 -17.99 6.73 8.89
C CYS A 319 -17.92 7.83 9.95
N SER A 320 -16.75 8.04 10.55
CA SER A 320 -16.50 9.17 11.44
C SER A 320 -15.64 10.16 10.66
N PRO A 321 -16.21 11.24 10.13
CA PRO A 321 -15.43 12.23 9.41
C PRO A 321 -14.60 13.13 10.36
N PHE A 322 -14.65 12.92 11.68
CA PHE A 322 -14.28 13.98 12.63
C PHE A 322 -13.63 13.54 13.96
N SER A 323 -13.24 12.28 14.17
CA SER A 323 -12.55 11.92 15.43
C SER A 323 -11.02 12.09 15.32
N VAL A 324 -10.54 13.28 15.69
CA VAL A 324 -9.11 13.61 15.90
C VAL A 324 -8.47 12.78 17.03
N HIS A 325 -9.26 11.96 17.74
CA HIS A 325 -8.83 11.20 18.92
C HIS A 325 -9.02 9.67 18.84
N ASN A 326 -9.44 9.12 17.69
CA ASN A 326 -9.39 7.67 17.53
C ASN A 326 -7.95 7.22 17.22
N LYS A 327 -7.30 6.63 18.23
CA LYS A 327 -6.04 5.89 18.09
C LYS A 327 -6.14 4.69 17.13
N ASN A 328 -7.36 4.33 16.71
CA ASN A 328 -7.66 3.33 15.68
C ASN A 328 -7.91 4.02 14.33
N LEU A 329 -6.96 4.86 13.90
CA LEU A 329 -7.07 5.54 12.61
C LEU A 329 -6.97 4.47 11.51
N PRO A 330 -7.92 4.41 10.55
CA PRO A 330 -7.79 3.52 9.40
C PRO A 330 -6.44 3.80 8.76
N SER A 331 -5.68 2.73 8.52
CA SER A 331 -4.33 2.72 7.95
C SER A 331 -4.07 3.96 7.08
N LEU A 332 -3.11 4.78 7.51
CA LEU A 332 -2.65 6.00 6.84
C LEU A 332 -1.93 5.68 5.52
N ASP A 333 -2.49 4.83 4.66
CA ASP A 333 -1.89 4.42 3.41
C ASP A 333 -2.25 5.40 2.30
N LEU A 334 -1.24 6.11 1.78
CA LEU A 334 -1.39 7.00 0.62
C LEU A 334 -1.86 6.22 -0.63
N ALA A 335 -1.68 4.90 -0.67
CA ALA A 335 -2.13 4.03 -1.74
C ALA A 335 -3.57 3.49 -1.55
N ASN A 336 -4.27 3.79 -0.45
CA ASN A 336 -5.58 3.18 -0.16
C ASN A 336 -6.62 3.44 -1.26
N TYR A 337 -6.62 4.64 -1.85
CA TYR A 337 -7.52 4.96 -2.96
C TYR A 337 -7.34 4.01 -4.15
N TRP A 338 -6.10 3.60 -4.42
CA TRP A 338 -5.75 2.72 -5.52
C TRP A 338 -6.20 1.29 -5.24
N SER A 339 -6.05 0.79 -4.01
CA SER A 339 -6.59 -0.51 -3.61
C SER A 339 -8.11 -0.57 -3.74
N LEU A 340 -8.82 0.50 -3.34
CA LEU A 340 -10.28 0.58 -3.50
C LEU A 340 -10.69 0.61 -4.98
N ASN A 341 -10.01 1.42 -5.79
CA ASN A 341 -10.27 1.50 -7.23
C ASN A 341 -10.09 0.12 -7.90
N VAL A 342 -8.94 -0.53 -7.70
CA VAL A 342 -8.68 -1.82 -8.32
C VAL A 342 -9.61 -2.91 -7.81
N ALA A 343 -9.96 -2.92 -6.51
CA ALA A 343 -10.94 -3.86 -5.97
C ALA A 343 -12.32 -3.73 -6.64
N ALA A 344 -12.78 -2.50 -6.87
CA ALA A 344 -14.00 -2.22 -7.63
C ALA A 344 -13.90 -2.75 -9.08
N LEU A 345 -12.78 -2.50 -9.76
CA LEU A 345 -12.56 -2.98 -11.13
C LEU A 345 -12.52 -4.51 -11.21
N ILE A 346 -11.89 -5.18 -10.25
CA ILE A 346 -11.86 -6.65 -10.15
C ILE A 346 -13.29 -7.20 -10.03
N CYS A 347 -14.10 -6.65 -9.12
CA CYS A 347 -15.48 -7.08 -8.96
C CYS A 347 -16.31 -6.84 -10.23
N TRP A 348 -16.17 -5.67 -10.86
CA TRP A 348 -16.83 -5.36 -12.13
C TRP A 348 -16.46 -6.35 -13.24
N ALA A 349 -15.17 -6.59 -13.46
CA ALA A 349 -14.70 -7.48 -14.53
C ALA A 349 -15.13 -8.94 -14.27
N PHE A 350 -15.10 -9.38 -13.01
CA PHE A 350 -15.60 -10.70 -12.63
C PHE A 350 -17.12 -10.83 -12.87
N GLY A 351 -17.88 -9.78 -12.55
CA GLY A 351 -19.34 -9.73 -12.67
C GLY A 351 -19.90 -9.67 -14.09
N HIS A 352 -19.07 -9.24 -15.04
CA HIS A 352 -19.51 -8.83 -16.36
C HIS A 352 -20.27 -9.91 -17.17
N ARG A 353 -19.93 -11.19 -17.02
CA ARG A 353 -20.50 -12.29 -17.83
C ARG A 353 -21.92 -12.72 -17.42
N VAL A 354 -22.38 -12.41 -16.21
CA VAL A 354 -23.66 -12.92 -15.69
C VAL A 354 -24.86 -12.09 -16.18
N GLY A 355 -24.63 -10.86 -16.67
CA GLY A 355 -25.69 -9.92 -17.08
C GLY A 355 -26.25 -10.10 -18.49
N GLY A 356 -25.80 -11.09 -19.26
CA GLY A 356 -26.31 -11.35 -20.61
C GLY A 356 -27.59 -12.17 -20.58
N SER A 357 -28.74 -11.58 -20.19
CA SER A 357 -30.05 -11.82 -20.85
C SER A 357 -31.27 -11.23 -20.14
N ASN A 358 -31.34 -11.02 -18.81
CA ASN A 358 -32.64 -10.72 -18.16
C ASN A 358 -32.55 -9.76 -16.95
N GLY A 359 -32.23 -8.48 -17.17
CA GLY A 359 -32.34 -7.45 -16.14
C GLY A 359 -33.45 -6.46 -16.45
N THR A 360 -34.66 -6.73 -15.97
CA THR A 360 -35.77 -5.76 -15.95
C THR A 360 -35.35 -4.50 -15.22
N SER A 361 -35.33 -3.39 -15.97
CA SER A 361 -35.35 -1.98 -15.57
C SER A 361 -35.52 -1.68 -14.06
N LEU A 362 -34.41 -1.36 -13.40
CA LEU A 362 -34.36 -0.48 -12.22
C LEU A 362 -33.88 0.93 -12.65
N GLN A 363 -34.31 1.40 -13.82
CA GLN A 363 -33.93 2.71 -14.35
C GLN A 363 -34.52 3.87 -13.52
N ASN A 364 -35.64 3.65 -12.81
CA ASN A 364 -36.41 4.73 -12.18
C ASN A 364 -35.89 5.23 -10.82
N THR A 365 -34.99 4.50 -10.15
CA THR A 365 -34.36 4.96 -8.88
C THR A 365 -32.98 5.60 -9.14
N LEU A 366 -32.48 5.52 -10.38
CA LEU A 366 -31.08 5.75 -10.75
C LEU A 366 -30.75 7.21 -11.09
N ASP A 367 -31.73 7.99 -11.57
CA ASP A 367 -31.55 9.41 -11.91
C ASP A 367 -31.46 10.34 -10.68
N ILE A 368 -31.75 9.82 -9.48
CA ILE A 368 -31.67 10.60 -8.24
C ILE A 368 -30.21 10.77 -7.78
N TYR A 369 -29.31 9.83 -8.11
CA TYR A 369 -27.95 9.78 -7.55
C TYR A 369 -26.84 10.30 -8.48
N ALA A 370 -27.16 10.61 -9.74
CA ALA A 370 -26.18 11.09 -10.71
C ALA A 370 -25.82 12.58 -10.54
N ASP A 371 -26.66 13.35 -9.82
CA ASP A 371 -26.62 14.82 -9.79
C ASP A 371 -26.72 15.41 -8.36
N LEU A 372 -26.63 14.58 -7.30
CA LEU A 372 -26.72 15.06 -5.92
C LEU A 372 -25.36 15.57 -5.41
N ASP A 373 -25.33 16.85 -5.08
CA ASP A 373 -24.31 17.49 -4.25
C ASP A 373 -24.34 16.83 -2.86
N PHE A 374 -23.39 15.93 -2.61
CA PHE A 374 -23.44 14.93 -1.53
C PHE A 374 -23.40 15.50 -0.10
N GLU A 375 -23.26 16.81 0.06
CA GLU A 375 -23.46 17.48 1.34
C GLU A 375 -24.94 17.51 1.79
N THR A 376 -25.91 17.15 0.92
CA THR A 376 -27.34 17.41 1.19
C THR A 376 -28.23 16.22 1.58
N SER A 377 -27.76 14.95 1.65
CA SER A 377 -28.57 13.86 2.26
C SER A 377 -27.76 12.68 2.84
N PRO A 378 -27.58 12.60 4.17
CA PRO A 378 -26.93 11.48 4.87
C PRO A 378 -27.59 10.12 4.61
N GLU A 379 -28.90 10.09 4.39
CA GLU A 379 -29.69 8.87 4.20
C GLU A 379 -29.36 8.16 2.87
N ALA A 380 -29.11 8.93 1.83
CA ALA A 380 -28.74 8.44 0.50
C ALA A 380 -27.37 7.73 0.51
N SER A 381 -26.41 8.29 1.26
CA SER A 381 -25.07 7.73 1.47
C SER A 381 -25.13 6.40 2.23
N GLU A 382 -25.94 6.34 3.28
CA GLU A 382 -26.10 5.15 4.12
C GLU A 382 -26.80 4.00 3.39
N ASN A 383 -27.79 4.31 2.55
CA ASN A 383 -28.45 3.29 1.72
C ASN A 383 -27.47 2.67 0.73
N MET A 384 -26.69 3.48 0.01
CA MET A 384 -25.66 3.01 -0.93
C MET A 384 -24.60 2.14 -0.22
N ARG A 385 -24.15 2.55 0.98
CA ARG A 385 -23.23 1.77 1.81
C ARG A 385 -23.83 0.41 2.18
N THR A 386 -25.11 0.38 2.54
CA THR A 386 -25.82 -0.85 2.92
C THR A 386 -25.99 -1.81 1.75
N GLU A 387 -26.33 -1.32 0.57
CA GLU A 387 -26.41 -2.13 -0.66
C GLU A 387 -25.04 -2.71 -1.04
N ALA A 388 -23.97 -1.91 -0.94
CA ALA A 388 -22.62 -2.38 -1.18
C ALA A 388 -22.23 -3.48 -0.19
N LEU A 389 -22.49 -3.31 1.11
CA LEU A 389 -22.22 -4.33 2.12
C LEU A 389 -23.01 -5.62 1.86
N THR A 390 -24.27 -5.52 1.44
CA THR A 390 -25.10 -6.69 1.10
C THR A 390 -24.51 -7.49 -0.06
N TYR A 391 -24.07 -6.82 -1.13
CA TYR A 391 -23.34 -7.46 -2.23
C TYR A 391 -22.07 -8.15 -1.72
N LEU A 392 -21.28 -7.45 -0.90
CA LEU A 392 -19.99 -7.94 -0.42
C LEU A 392 -20.12 -9.16 0.50
N ASP A 393 -21.06 -9.12 1.45
CA ASP A 393 -21.34 -10.24 2.34
C ASP A 393 -21.81 -11.46 1.53
N SER A 394 -22.73 -11.27 0.57
CA SER A 394 -23.20 -12.36 -0.31
C SER A 394 -22.07 -13.02 -1.11
N MET A 395 -21.11 -12.24 -1.59
CA MET A 395 -19.95 -12.78 -2.33
C MET A 395 -18.94 -13.47 -1.41
N LEU A 396 -18.81 -13.05 -0.14
CA LEU A 396 -17.87 -13.62 0.84
C LEU A 396 -18.42 -14.84 1.58
N GLU A 397 -19.73 -15.04 1.58
CA GLU A 397 -20.36 -16.27 2.09
C GLU A 397 -20.03 -17.50 1.22
N LEU A 398 -19.70 -17.29 -0.05
CA LEU A 398 -19.36 -18.33 -1.01
C LEU A 398 -17.87 -18.62 -1.01
N ASP A 399 -17.50 -19.89 -1.15
CA ASP A 399 -16.12 -20.25 -1.41
C ASP A 399 -15.70 -19.86 -2.85
N VAL A 400 -14.39 -19.84 -3.09
CA VAL A 400 -13.81 -19.48 -4.41
C VAL A 400 -14.37 -20.33 -5.56
N LYS A 401 -14.74 -21.59 -5.30
CA LYS A 401 -15.25 -22.50 -6.33
C LYS A 401 -16.70 -22.18 -6.66
N ASP A 402 -17.50 -21.92 -5.63
CA ASP A 402 -18.91 -21.60 -5.71
C ASP A 402 -19.16 -20.23 -6.37
N LEU A 403 -18.22 -19.29 -6.25
CA LEU A 403 -18.23 -18.01 -6.98
C LEU A 403 -18.25 -18.15 -8.51
N LEU A 404 -17.75 -19.26 -9.05
CA LEU A 404 -17.78 -19.56 -10.48
C LEU A 404 -19.08 -20.23 -10.93
N THR A 405 -19.91 -20.68 -9.99
CA THR A 405 -21.16 -21.40 -10.28
C THR A 405 -22.35 -20.45 -10.30
N SER A 406 -23.54 -20.99 -10.60
CA SER A 406 -24.81 -20.26 -10.52
C SER A 406 -25.20 -19.84 -9.09
N LYS A 407 -24.44 -20.26 -8.06
CA LYS A 407 -24.67 -19.85 -6.67
C LYS A 407 -24.39 -18.37 -6.41
N ALA A 408 -23.49 -17.75 -7.18
CA ALA A 408 -23.16 -16.33 -7.06
C ALA A 408 -24.18 -15.46 -7.80
N THR A 409 -25.39 -15.37 -7.27
CA THR A 409 -26.51 -14.63 -7.89
C THR A 409 -26.23 -13.13 -8.01
N MET A 410 -25.62 -12.54 -6.98
CA MET A 410 -25.28 -11.12 -6.93
C MET A 410 -24.10 -10.74 -7.83
N ARG A 411 -23.37 -11.71 -8.40
CA ARG A 411 -22.14 -11.49 -9.17
C ARG A 411 -22.28 -10.42 -10.26
N GLY A 412 -23.45 -10.30 -10.90
CA GLY A 412 -23.72 -9.31 -11.94
C GLY A 412 -24.12 -7.91 -11.45
N GLU A 413 -24.34 -7.72 -10.15
CA GLU A 413 -24.91 -6.52 -9.54
C GLU A 413 -23.85 -5.55 -8.99
N THR A 414 -22.79 -5.32 -9.77
CA THR A 414 -21.62 -4.55 -9.31
C THR A 414 -21.85 -3.04 -9.27
N HIS A 415 -23.08 -2.55 -9.45
CA HIS A 415 -23.34 -1.10 -9.53
C HIS A 415 -23.22 -0.42 -8.17
N CYS A 416 -23.76 -1.01 -7.11
CA CYS A 416 -23.70 -0.46 -5.76
C CYS A 416 -22.26 -0.29 -5.29
N ILE A 417 -21.38 -1.26 -5.57
CA ILE A 417 -19.96 -1.17 -5.21
C ILE A 417 -19.21 -0.11 -6.02
N ILE A 418 -19.53 0.07 -7.31
CA ILE A 418 -18.88 1.08 -8.16
C ILE A 418 -19.25 2.48 -7.67
N ASP A 419 -20.53 2.70 -7.36
CA ASP A 419 -21.00 3.98 -6.83
C ASP A 419 -20.41 4.27 -5.44
N ALA A 420 -20.41 3.28 -4.53
CA ALA A 420 -19.85 3.41 -3.19
C ALA A 420 -18.34 3.74 -3.20
N VAL A 421 -17.56 3.05 -4.04
CA VAL A 421 -16.12 3.35 -4.19
C VAL A 421 -15.93 4.72 -4.82
N ARG A 422 -16.64 5.06 -5.89
CA ARG A 422 -16.54 6.37 -6.54
C ARG A 422 -16.78 7.51 -5.55
N THR A 423 -17.87 7.46 -4.79
CA THR A 423 -18.19 8.48 -3.79
C THR A 423 -17.08 8.60 -2.74
N LYS A 424 -16.52 7.48 -2.28
CA LYS A 424 -15.38 7.49 -1.36
C LYS A 424 -14.15 8.15 -1.97
N LEU A 425 -13.85 7.87 -3.24
CA LEU A 425 -12.73 8.47 -3.97
C LEU A 425 -12.95 9.96 -4.23
N GLU A 426 -14.19 10.41 -4.46
CA GLU A 426 -14.53 11.83 -4.63
C GLU A 426 -14.28 12.61 -3.33
N ILE A 427 -14.59 12.03 -2.17
CA ILE A 427 -14.25 12.58 -0.84
C ILE A 427 -12.72 12.64 -0.64
N ASP A 428 -11.97 11.64 -1.11
CA ASP A 428 -10.51 11.65 -1.05
C ASP A 428 -9.90 12.69 -2.02
N SER A 429 -10.54 12.90 -3.18
CA SER A 429 -10.11 13.77 -4.27
C SER A 429 -10.42 15.25 -4.09
N LEU A 430 -10.89 15.66 -2.92
CA LEU A 430 -11.10 17.06 -2.54
C LEU A 430 -9.82 17.89 -2.79
N GLY A 431 -9.75 18.55 -3.96
CA GLY A 431 -8.58 19.29 -4.46
C GLY A 431 -8.17 19.00 -5.93
N SER A 432 -8.63 17.92 -6.55
CA SER A 432 -8.45 17.59 -8.00
C SER A 432 -7.02 17.67 -8.55
N HIS A 433 -6.00 17.42 -7.72
CA HIS A 433 -4.60 17.55 -8.13
C HIS A 433 -3.86 16.22 -8.26
N CYS A 434 -4.37 15.12 -7.69
CA CYS A 434 -3.83 13.79 -7.94
C CYS A 434 -4.44 13.22 -9.22
N MET A 435 -3.68 13.22 -10.31
CA MET A 435 -4.19 12.76 -11.63
C MET A 435 -4.65 11.32 -11.62
N ALA A 436 -3.91 10.41 -10.97
CA ALA A 436 -4.29 9.00 -10.88
C ALA A 436 -5.64 8.78 -10.17
N LEU A 437 -5.94 9.59 -9.14
CA LEU A 437 -7.22 9.55 -8.44
C LEU A 437 -8.36 10.12 -9.31
N VAL A 438 -8.12 11.25 -9.99
CA VAL A 438 -9.08 11.84 -10.94
C VAL A 438 -9.39 10.88 -12.08
N ASP A 439 -8.36 10.23 -12.63
CA ASP A 439 -8.49 9.23 -13.70
C ASP A 439 -9.31 8.03 -13.20
N SER A 440 -9.05 7.55 -11.98
CA SER A 440 -9.81 6.47 -11.33
C SER A 440 -11.30 6.81 -11.19
N ILE A 441 -11.63 8.01 -10.69
CA ILE A 441 -13.03 8.48 -10.59
C ILE A 441 -13.68 8.53 -11.98
N GLY A 442 -12.96 9.05 -12.98
CA GLY A 442 -13.42 9.11 -14.36
C GLY A 442 -13.69 7.73 -14.96
N VAL A 443 -12.84 6.74 -14.69
CA VAL A 443 -13.03 5.34 -15.10
C VAL A 443 -14.30 4.76 -14.50
N LEU A 444 -14.48 4.89 -13.18
CA LEU A 444 -15.66 4.35 -12.49
C LEU A 444 -16.95 4.98 -13.01
N ARG A 445 -16.94 6.29 -13.29
CA ARG A 445 -18.07 6.99 -13.92
C ARG A 445 -18.39 6.43 -15.32
N ARG A 446 -17.38 6.24 -16.17
CA ARG A 446 -17.57 5.65 -17.51
C ARG A 446 -18.07 4.20 -17.46
N ILE A 447 -17.62 3.41 -16.49
CA ILE A 447 -18.12 2.04 -16.28
C ILE A 447 -19.60 2.08 -15.91
N ARG A 448 -20.00 3.04 -15.06
CA ARG A 448 -21.40 3.25 -14.66
C ARG A 448 -22.29 3.65 -15.84
N GLU A 449 -21.83 4.62 -16.65
CA GLU A 449 -22.57 5.17 -17.80
C GLU A 449 -22.57 4.26 -19.04
N GLY A 450 -21.48 3.51 -19.26
CA GLY A 450 -21.22 2.78 -20.50
C GLY A 450 -22.12 1.56 -20.73
N GLY A 451 -22.90 1.14 -19.72
CA GLY A 451 -23.69 -0.08 -19.77
C GLY A 451 -22.84 -1.35 -19.90
N ARG A 452 -23.45 -2.51 -19.65
CA ARG A 452 -22.77 -3.83 -19.67
C ARG A 452 -22.25 -4.28 -21.05
N GLY A 453 -22.30 -3.45 -22.09
CA GLY A 453 -22.06 -3.90 -23.48
C GLY A 453 -20.98 -3.17 -24.29
N LYS A 454 -20.34 -2.10 -23.75
CA LYS A 454 -19.35 -1.33 -24.54
C LYS A 454 -17.90 -1.78 -24.36
N TRP A 455 -17.60 -2.57 -23.33
CA TRP A 455 -16.22 -2.83 -22.90
C TRP A 455 -15.74 -4.26 -23.19
N PHE A 456 -16.61 -5.22 -23.54
CA PHE A 456 -16.26 -6.63 -23.80
C PHE A 456 -16.87 -7.20 -25.08
#